data_AF-A0A0W7Z0L7-F1
#
_entry.id   AF-A0A0W7Z0L7-F1
#
_cell.length_a   1.000
_cell.length_b   1.000
_cell.length_c   1.000
_cell.angle_alpha   90.00
_cell.angle_beta   90.00
_cell.angle_gamma   90.00
#
_symmetry.space_group_name_H-M   'P 1'
#
loop_
_entity.id
_entity.type
_entity.pdbx_description
1 polymer ?
#
loop_
_entity_poly.entity_id
_entity_poly.type
_entity_poly.pdbx_seq_one_letter_code
_entity_poly.pdbx_strand_id
1 'polypeptide(L)'
;MKSFPPETMVLSGNTDRETANAMMRQVLDSNPGIVSTWTIWEPNGFDGRDAEYANTHAHDATGRFVPYWIQDGKGGHSTAAIVDYDKENYYLLPKRTGKIAMQEPYVYNYGGREILQTAVTVPIIVNGKFLGVAGVSVPLSSLQKMVEDISIYETGYASLGHLRG
;
A
#
# COMPACT_ATOMS: atom_id res chain seq x y z
N MET A 1 8.08 -16.22 3.62
CA MET A 1 7.36 -14.95 3.86
C MET A 1 6.31 -14.82 2.77
N LYS A 2 5.03 -14.58 3.11
CA LYS A 2 3.99 -14.33 2.09
C LYS A 2 4.18 -12.91 1.58
N SER A 3 4.26 -12.73 0.27
CA SER A 3 4.56 -11.45 -0.37
C SER A 3 3.67 -11.25 -1.60
N PHE A 4 3.39 -10.00 -1.93
CA PHE A 4 2.80 -9.59 -3.20
C PHE A 4 3.95 -9.14 -4.12
N PRO A 5 4.30 -9.87 -5.21
CA PRO A 5 5.44 -9.57 -6.08
C PRO A 5 4.99 -9.00 -7.44
N PRO A 6 4.53 -7.75 -7.52
CA PRO A 6 3.87 -7.20 -8.70
C PRO A 6 4.74 -7.22 -9.97
N GLU A 7 6.05 -6.97 -9.86
CA GLU A 7 6.97 -7.01 -11.00
C GLU A 7 7.06 -8.41 -11.60
N THR A 8 7.16 -9.44 -10.75
CA THR A 8 7.21 -10.85 -11.18
C THR A 8 5.91 -11.26 -11.86
N MET A 9 4.76 -10.81 -11.35
CA MET A 9 3.46 -11.08 -11.97
C MET A 9 3.41 -10.54 -13.40
N VAL A 10 3.85 -9.30 -13.61
CA VAL A 10 3.93 -8.69 -14.95
C VAL A 10 4.94 -9.40 -15.85
N LEU A 11 6.15 -9.66 -15.35
CA LEU A 11 7.20 -10.32 -16.14
C LEU A 11 6.84 -11.75 -16.56
N SER A 12 6.03 -12.44 -15.76
CA SER A 12 5.56 -13.80 -16.06
C SER A 12 4.22 -13.86 -16.80
N GLY A 13 3.59 -12.72 -17.07
CA GLY A 13 2.26 -12.65 -17.70
C GLY A 13 1.12 -13.15 -16.81
N ASN A 14 1.37 -13.38 -15.51
CA ASN A 14 0.37 -13.84 -14.54
C ASN A 14 -0.35 -12.64 -13.90
N THR A 15 -0.98 -11.81 -14.72
CA THR A 15 -1.58 -10.52 -14.33
C THR A 15 -3.08 -10.65 -14.08
N ASP A 16 -3.50 -11.73 -13.42
CA ASP A 16 -4.89 -11.91 -13.02
C ASP A 16 -5.21 -11.05 -11.78
N ARG A 17 -6.19 -10.14 -11.91
CA ARG A 17 -6.56 -9.18 -10.85
C ARG A 17 -7.05 -9.85 -9.58
N GLU A 18 -7.79 -10.96 -9.70
CA GLU A 18 -8.29 -11.72 -8.54
C GLU A 18 -7.16 -12.41 -7.78
N THR A 19 -6.21 -12.99 -8.51
CA THR A 19 -5.00 -13.58 -7.94
C THR A 19 -4.16 -12.52 -7.20
N ALA A 20 -3.97 -11.34 -7.79
CA ALA A 20 -3.28 -10.23 -7.14
C ALA A 20 -4.01 -9.77 -5.87
N ASN A 21 -5.33 -9.60 -5.94
CA ASN A 21 -6.18 -9.28 -4.79
C ASN A 21 -6.05 -10.30 -3.66
N ALA A 22 -6.06 -11.60 -3.98
CA ALA A 22 -5.89 -12.67 -3.01
C ALA A 22 -4.50 -12.63 -2.33
N MET A 23 -3.44 -12.34 -3.09
CA MET A 23 -2.09 -12.18 -2.55
C MET A 23 -1.99 -10.97 -1.62
N MET A 24 -2.57 -9.83 -2.00
CA MET A 24 -2.58 -8.62 -1.17
C MET A 24 -3.34 -8.84 0.14
N ARG A 25 -4.54 -9.43 0.06
CA ARG A 25 -5.30 -9.84 1.25
C ARG A 25 -4.49 -10.78 2.14
N GLN A 26 -3.79 -11.75 1.56
CA GLN A 26 -2.96 -12.67 2.32
C GLN A 26 -1.78 -11.98 3.01
N VAL A 27 -1.18 -10.95 2.40
CA VAL A 27 -0.17 -10.10 3.04
C VAL A 27 -0.79 -9.38 4.24
N LEU A 28 -1.97 -8.77 4.09
CA LEU A 28 -2.67 -8.11 5.18
C LEU A 28 -2.97 -9.07 6.34
N ASP A 29 -3.53 -10.25 6.05
CA ASP A 29 -3.84 -11.29 7.05
C ASP A 29 -2.61 -11.78 7.83
N SER A 30 -1.45 -11.82 7.17
CA SER A 30 -0.22 -12.38 7.75
C SER A 30 0.61 -11.36 8.52
N ASN A 31 0.23 -10.08 8.52
CA ASN A 31 1.00 -8.98 9.09
C ASN A 31 0.11 -8.13 10.02
N PRO A 32 -0.06 -8.50 11.30
CA PRO A 32 -0.92 -7.77 12.24
C PRO A 32 -0.43 -6.35 12.57
N GLY A 33 0.79 -5.99 12.17
CA GLY A 33 1.37 -4.65 12.32
C GLY A 33 0.97 -3.65 11.23
N ILE A 34 0.22 -4.06 10.21
CA ILE A 34 -0.32 -3.17 9.16
C ILE A 34 -1.86 -3.21 9.18
N VAL A 35 -2.49 -2.16 8.65
CA VAL A 35 -3.97 -2.05 8.62
C VAL A 35 -4.55 -2.06 7.21
N SER A 36 -3.70 -1.90 6.21
CA SER A 36 -4.11 -2.00 4.81
C SER A 36 -2.95 -2.42 3.91
N THR A 37 -3.31 -2.98 2.75
CA THR A 37 -2.43 -3.23 1.62
C THR A 37 -3.07 -2.68 0.35
N TRP A 38 -2.28 -2.14 -0.56
CA TRP A 38 -2.78 -1.54 -1.78
C TRP A 38 -1.75 -1.48 -2.89
N THR A 39 -2.23 -1.26 -4.10
CA THR A 39 -1.38 -0.98 -5.25
C THR A 39 -2.08 -0.01 -6.18
N ILE A 40 -1.30 0.78 -6.92
CA ILE A 40 -1.78 1.76 -7.88
C ILE A 40 -0.93 1.61 -9.13
N TRP A 41 -1.54 1.17 -10.22
CA TRP A 41 -0.85 0.91 -11.49
C TRP A 41 -1.05 2.05 -12.46
N GLU A 42 -0.03 2.43 -13.23
CA GLU A 42 -0.17 3.33 -14.40
C GLU A 42 -1.22 2.78 -15.37
N PRO A 43 -1.81 3.63 -16.24
CA PRO A 43 -2.80 3.18 -17.23
C PRO A 43 -2.31 1.96 -18.01
N ASN A 44 -3.10 0.90 -18.00
CA ASN A 44 -2.84 -0.39 -18.62
C ASN A 44 -1.54 -1.07 -18.14
N GLY A 45 -1.03 -0.69 -16.97
CA GLY A 45 0.26 -1.13 -16.45
C GLY A 45 0.27 -2.54 -15.86
N PHE A 46 -0.89 -3.06 -15.42
CA PHE A 46 -0.99 -4.39 -14.82
C PHE A 46 -1.30 -5.46 -15.87
N ASP A 47 -2.50 -5.45 -16.44
CA ASP A 47 -3.01 -6.48 -17.35
C ASP A 47 -3.40 -5.95 -18.75
N GLY A 48 -3.30 -4.64 -18.97
CA GLY A 48 -3.68 -3.99 -20.22
C GLY A 48 -5.19 -3.91 -20.49
N ARG A 49 -6.04 -4.18 -19.48
CA ARG A 49 -7.49 -4.35 -19.65
C ARG A 49 -8.33 -3.32 -18.90
N ASP A 50 -7.76 -2.17 -18.54
CA ASP A 50 -8.44 -1.17 -17.70
C ASP A 50 -9.83 -0.78 -18.20
N ALA A 51 -10.00 -0.65 -19.52
CA ALA A 51 -11.27 -0.29 -20.13
C ALA A 51 -12.43 -1.27 -19.81
N GLU A 52 -12.12 -2.54 -19.54
CA GLU A 52 -13.12 -3.56 -19.16
C GLU A 52 -13.61 -3.39 -17.71
N TYR A 53 -12.83 -2.71 -16.86
CA TYR A 53 -13.09 -2.57 -15.43
C TYR A 53 -13.59 -1.18 -15.02
N ALA A 54 -13.60 -0.21 -15.94
CA ALA A 54 -14.05 1.15 -15.66
C ALA A 54 -15.47 1.17 -15.06
N ASN A 55 -15.63 1.83 -13.92
CA ASN A 55 -16.89 1.91 -13.16
C ASN A 55 -17.49 0.55 -12.73
N THR A 56 -16.71 -0.53 -12.76
CA THR A 56 -17.11 -1.81 -12.17
C THR A 56 -16.88 -1.81 -10.65
N HIS A 57 -17.33 -2.86 -9.96
CA HIS A 57 -17.14 -2.98 -8.52
C HIS A 57 -15.65 -2.84 -8.14
N ALA A 58 -15.38 -2.03 -7.11
CA ALA A 58 -14.04 -1.74 -6.59
C ALA A 58 -13.04 -1.12 -7.61
N HIS A 59 -13.54 -0.49 -8.67
CA HIS A 59 -12.74 0.25 -9.64
C HIS A 59 -13.22 1.69 -9.77
N ASP A 60 -12.30 2.60 -10.13
CA ASP A 60 -12.63 3.99 -10.43
C ASP A 60 -13.14 4.15 -11.88
N ALA A 61 -13.37 5.39 -12.31
CA ALA A 61 -13.84 5.70 -13.65
C ALA A 61 -12.81 5.36 -14.76
N THR A 62 -11.54 5.16 -14.40
CA THR A 62 -10.48 4.80 -15.35
C THR A 62 -10.37 3.29 -15.56
N GLY A 63 -10.80 2.50 -14.57
CA GLY A 63 -10.67 1.05 -14.57
C GLY A 63 -9.24 0.55 -14.31
N ARG A 64 -8.31 1.46 -13.97
CA ARG A 64 -6.96 1.10 -13.52
C ARG A 64 -7.03 0.12 -12.36
N PHE A 65 -6.04 -0.78 -12.29
CA PHE A 65 -5.91 -1.67 -11.15
C PHE A 65 -5.41 -0.86 -9.94
N VAL A 66 -6.34 -0.44 -9.08
CA VAL A 66 -6.07 0.42 -7.90
C VAL A 66 -6.71 -0.09 -6.59
N PRO A 67 -6.62 -1.40 -6.27
CA PRO A 67 -7.31 -1.96 -5.12
C PRO A 67 -6.72 -1.48 -3.79
N TYR A 68 -7.62 -1.23 -2.83
CA TYR A 68 -7.32 -0.89 -1.45
C TYR A 68 -7.95 -1.89 -0.49
N TRP A 69 -7.13 -2.79 0.04
CA TRP A 69 -7.56 -3.81 1.00
C TRP A 69 -7.39 -3.29 2.42
N ILE A 70 -8.49 -3.28 3.16
CA ILE A 70 -8.56 -2.75 4.53
C ILE A 70 -8.95 -3.88 5.48
N GLN A 71 -8.31 -3.90 6.66
CA GLN A 71 -8.77 -4.73 7.77
C GLN A 71 -9.79 -3.95 8.61
N ASP A 72 -11.01 -4.46 8.73
CA ASP A 72 -12.10 -3.78 9.45
C ASP A 72 -12.03 -3.90 10.99
N GLY A 73 -10.95 -4.53 11.51
CA GLY A 73 -10.73 -4.78 12.93
C GLY A 73 -11.62 -5.87 13.54
N LYS A 74 -12.52 -6.50 12.78
CA LYS A 74 -13.39 -7.62 13.19
C LYS A 74 -13.05 -8.94 12.48
N GLY A 75 -11.93 -8.97 11.75
CA GLY A 75 -11.52 -10.12 10.94
C GLY A 75 -12.11 -10.14 9.53
N GLY A 76 -12.88 -9.12 9.15
CA GLY A 76 -13.37 -8.90 7.80
C GLY A 76 -12.41 -8.05 6.97
N HIS A 77 -12.60 -8.12 5.66
CA HIS A 77 -11.85 -7.35 4.68
C HIS A 77 -12.82 -6.59 3.79
N SER A 78 -12.51 -5.33 3.51
CA SER A 78 -13.16 -4.57 2.45
C SER A 78 -12.15 -4.18 1.38
N THR A 79 -12.63 -4.12 0.14
CA THR A 79 -11.87 -3.61 -1.00
C THR A 79 -12.56 -2.36 -1.55
N ALA A 80 -11.78 -1.34 -1.85
CA ALA A 80 -12.21 -0.11 -2.48
C ALA A 80 -11.20 0.31 -3.55
N ALA A 81 -11.62 1.19 -4.46
CA ALA A 81 -10.68 1.87 -5.36
C ALA A 81 -10.03 3.05 -4.62
N ILE A 82 -8.71 3.18 -4.72
CA ILE A 82 -8.05 4.44 -4.35
C ILE A 82 -8.44 5.49 -5.40
N VAL A 83 -8.77 6.70 -4.95
CA VAL A 83 -9.11 7.84 -5.81
C VAL A 83 -8.14 8.99 -5.58
N ASP A 84 -8.07 9.92 -6.53
CA ASP A 84 -7.23 11.14 -6.47
C ASP A 84 -5.72 10.92 -6.24
N TYR A 85 -5.24 9.68 -6.38
CA TYR A 85 -3.84 9.30 -6.15
C TYR A 85 -2.82 10.04 -7.02
N ASP A 86 -3.22 10.54 -8.19
CA ASP A 86 -2.35 11.31 -9.10
C ASP A 86 -1.96 12.70 -8.54
N LYS A 87 -2.51 13.09 -7.39
CA LYS A 87 -2.16 14.33 -6.67
C LYS A 87 -1.34 14.08 -5.41
N GLU A 88 -1.13 12.82 -5.05
CA GLU A 88 -0.68 12.43 -3.71
C GLU A 88 0.80 12.04 -3.68
N ASN A 89 1.51 12.47 -2.63
CA ASN A 89 2.95 12.25 -2.51
C ASN A 89 3.34 10.77 -2.39
N TYR A 90 2.47 9.94 -1.78
CA TYR A 90 2.71 8.50 -1.70
C TYR A 90 2.81 7.84 -3.08
N TYR A 91 2.25 8.46 -4.12
CA TYR A 91 2.33 8.02 -5.52
C TYR A 91 3.36 8.79 -6.34
N LEU A 92 3.34 10.13 -6.23
CA LEU A 92 4.19 11.02 -7.04
C LEU A 92 5.67 10.95 -6.66
N LEU A 93 6.01 10.72 -5.38
CA LEU A 93 7.40 10.62 -4.96
C LEU A 93 8.08 9.35 -5.51
N PRO A 94 7.51 8.13 -5.38
CA PRO A 94 8.10 6.95 -6.00
C PRO A 94 8.16 7.06 -7.54
N LYS A 95 7.11 7.62 -8.16
CA LYS A 95 7.07 7.84 -9.62
C LYS A 95 8.24 8.70 -10.11
N ARG A 96 8.54 9.80 -9.40
CA ARG A 96 9.62 10.71 -9.79
C ARG A 96 11.01 10.19 -9.45
N THR A 97 11.15 9.50 -8.33
CA THR A 97 12.47 9.16 -7.77
C THR A 97 12.92 7.74 -8.06
N GLY A 98 11.99 6.84 -8.41
CA GLY A 98 12.25 5.41 -8.49
C GLY A 98 12.64 4.80 -7.14
N LYS A 99 12.30 5.45 -6.02
CA LYS A 99 12.68 5.04 -4.66
C LYS A 99 11.45 4.87 -3.77
N ILE A 100 11.64 4.15 -2.67
CA ILE A 100 10.65 4.02 -1.59
C ILE A 100 10.29 5.42 -1.07
N ALA A 101 9.00 5.63 -0.78
CA ALA A 101 8.52 6.84 -0.12
C ALA A 101 7.71 6.47 1.13
N MET A 102 7.68 7.40 2.07
CA MET A 102 6.85 7.32 3.27
C MET A 102 6.09 8.63 3.40
N GLN A 103 4.78 8.54 3.59
CA GLN A 103 3.93 9.71 3.78
C GLN A 103 4.04 10.22 5.22
N GLU A 104 3.86 11.52 5.41
CA GLU A 104 3.68 12.07 6.76
C GLU A 104 2.49 11.40 7.46
N PRO A 105 2.57 11.17 8.79
CA PRO A 105 1.47 10.54 9.52
C PRO A 105 0.16 11.31 9.41
N TYR A 106 -0.94 10.58 9.21
CA TYR A 106 -2.29 11.12 9.11
C TYR A 106 -3.29 10.21 9.82
N VAL A 107 -4.42 10.78 10.24
CA VAL A 107 -5.53 10.01 10.81
C VAL A 107 -6.42 9.53 9.68
N TYR A 108 -6.71 8.23 9.64
CA TYR A 108 -7.66 7.64 8.72
C TYR A 108 -8.77 6.92 9.47
N ASN A 109 -10.00 7.06 8.99
CA ASN A 109 -11.18 6.44 9.57
C ASN A 109 -11.51 5.13 8.85
N TYR A 110 -11.33 4.01 9.55
CA TYR A 110 -11.68 2.68 9.09
C TYR A 110 -13.04 2.26 9.66
N GLY A 111 -14.13 2.77 9.08
CA GLY A 111 -15.50 2.37 9.46
C GLY A 111 -15.86 2.69 10.90
N GLY A 112 -15.49 3.88 11.38
CA GLY A 112 -15.72 4.37 12.73
C GLY A 112 -14.50 4.25 13.67
N ARG A 113 -13.43 3.59 13.23
CA ARG A 113 -12.17 3.50 13.97
C ARG A 113 -11.13 4.44 13.38
N GLU A 114 -10.78 5.49 14.12
CA GLU A 114 -9.70 6.40 13.75
C GLU A 114 -8.34 5.80 14.09
N ILE A 115 -7.44 5.80 13.12
CA ILE A 115 -6.08 5.28 13.27
C ILE A 115 -5.09 6.34 12.77
N LEU A 116 -4.19 6.78 13.64
CA LEU A 116 -3.01 7.53 13.24
C LEU A 116 -2.00 6.57 12.59
N GLN A 117 -1.74 6.78 11.31
CA GLN A 117 -0.94 5.87 10.50
C GLN A 117 -0.04 6.64 9.52
N THR A 118 0.92 5.94 8.93
CA THR A 118 1.69 6.39 7.76
C THR A 118 1.54 5.36 6.63
N ALA A 119 1.65 5.84 5.39
CA ALA A 119 1.74 4.99 4.21
C ALA A 119 3.20 4.81 3.80
N VAL A 120 3.62 3.56 3.61
CA VAL A 120 4.93 3.23 3.02
C VAL A 120 4.68 2.67 1.62
N THR A 121 5.33 3.25 0.61
CA THR A 121 5.19 2.86 -0.80
C THR A 121 6.51 2.50 -1.43
N VAL A 122 6.48 1.44 -2.24
CA VAL A 122 7.59 1.00 -3.06
C VAL A 122 7.21 1.16 -4.54
N PRO A 123 8.12 1.66 -5.40
CA PRO A 123 7.86 1.77 -6.82
C PRO A 123 7.89 0.40 -7.49
N ILE A 124 6.93 0.16 -8.38
CA ILE A 124 6.88 -1.02 -9.24
C ILE A 124 7.63 -0.68 -10.52
N ILE A 125 8.80 -1.28 -10.72
CA ILE A 125 9.67 -1.00 -11.87
C ILE A 125 9.91 -2.29 -12.66
N VAL A 126 9.46 -2.30 -13.91
CA VAL A 126 9.65 -3.43 -14.83
C VAL A 126 10.43 -2.95 -16.04
N ASN A 127 11.54 -3.63 -16.36
CA ASN A 127 12.42 -3.27 -17.48
C ASN A 127 12.84 -1.78 -17.48
N GLY A 128 13.14 -1.23 -16.29
CA GLY A 128 13.53 0.17 -16.12
C GLY A 128 12.40 1.19 -16.25
N LYS A 129 11.15 0.74 -16.45
CA LYS A 129 9.96 1.60 -16.54
C LYS A 129 9.15 1.52 -15.25
N PHE A 130 8.76 2.68 -14.72
CA PHE A 130 7.78 2.77 -13.64
C PHE A 130 6.40 2.35 -14.14
N LEU A 131 5.79 1.37 -13.47
CA LEU A 131 4.44 0.88 -13.77
C LEU A 131 3.43 1.16 -12.66
N GLY A 132 3.86 1.72 -11.52
CA GLY A 132 2.97 1.99 -10.41
C GLY A 132 3.67 1.92 -9.05
N VAL A 133 2.88 1.77 -7.99
CA VAL A 133 3.37 1.56 -6.63
C VAL A 133 2.64 0.40 -5.96
N ALA A 134 3.32 -0.26 -5.04
CA ALA A 134 2.69 -1.09 -4.01
C ALA A 134 2.88 -0.41 -2.66
N GLY A 135 1.88 -0.49 -1.77
CA GLY A 135 1.90 0.21 -0.51
C GLY A 135 1.21 -0.54 0.62
N VAL A 136 1.59 -0.17 1.84
CA VAL A 136 0.95 -0.60 3.08
C VAL A 136 0.72 0.62 3.96
N SER A 137 -0.37 0.61 4.73
CA SER A 137 -0.55 1.59 5.80
C SER A 137 -0.23 0.97 7.15
N VAL A 138 0.64 1.64 7.90
CA VAL A 138 1.21 1.18 9.16
C VAL A 138 0.73 2.11 10.29
N PRO A 139 0.04 1.60 11.32
CA PRO A 139 -0.28 2.39 12.50
C PRO A 139 0.99 2.87 13.20
N LEU A 140 1.02 4.12 13.65
CA LEU A 140 2.18 4.66 14.38
C LEU A 140 2.46 3.88 15.67
N SER A 141 1.42 3.32 16.30
CA SER A 141 1.57 2.43 17.46
C SER A 141 2.32 1.13 17.13
N SER A 142 2.23 0.64 15.89
CA SER A 142 2.98 -0.55 15.45
C SER A 142 4.44 -0.20 15.21
N LEU A 143 4.72 0.98 14.65
CA LEU A 143 6.08 1.52 14.53
C LEU A 143 6.72 1.73 15.91
N GLN A 144 5.99 2.31 16.85
CA GLN A 144 6.45 2.51 18.23
C GLN A 144 6.84 1.19 18.90
N LYS A 145 5.98 0.17 18.82
CA LYS A 145 6.31 -1.16 19.36
C LYS A 145 7.57 -1.76 18.75
N MET A 146 7.74 -1.64 17.43
CA MET A 146 8.97 -2.11 16.78
C MET A 146 10.21 -1.37 17.30
N VAL A 147 10.13 -0.05 17.52
CA VAL A 147 11.24 0.74 18.09
C VAL A 147 11.49 0.36 19.55
N GLU A 148 10.43 0.18 20.35
CA GLU A 148 10.52 -0.25 21.74
C GLU A 148 11.19 -1.62 21.85
N ASP A 149 10.77 -2.60 21.05
CA ASP A 149 11.37 -3.93 21.01
C ASP A 149 12.86 -3.87 20.66
N ILE A 150 13.28 -3.00 19.73
CA ILE A 150 14.70 -2.78 19.41
C ILE A 150 15.43 -2.11 20.58
N SER A 151 14.82 -1.10 21.21
CA SER A 151 15.41 -0.34 22.33
C SER A 151 15.57 -1.15 23.63
N ILE A 152 14.89 -2.30 23.76
CA ILE A 152 15.08 -3.23 24.88
C ILE A 152 16.34 -4.08 24.69
N TYR A 153 16.84 -4.24 23.45
CA TYR A 153 18.09 -4.97 23.17
C TYR A 153 19.36 -4.12 23.26
N GLU A 154 19.25 -2.79 23.16
CA GLU A 154 20.34 -1.85 23.44
C GLU A 154 19.82 -0.74 24.36
N THR A 155 20.29 -0.73 25.61
CA THR A 155 19.95 0.26 26.65
C THR A 155 19.84 1.70 26.11
N GLY A 156 18.64 2.17 25.77
CA GLY A 156 18.43 3.56 25.34
C GLY A 156 17.03 3.85 24.81
N TYR A 157 16.29 4.70 25.50
CA TYR A 157 15.00 5.23 25.02
C TYR A 157 15.21 6.13 23.78
N ALA A 158 14.49 5.87 22.70
CA ALA A 158 14.36 6.78 21.56
C ALA A 158 12.92 7.31 21.46
N SER A 159 12.75 8.62 21.56
CA SER A 159 11.47 9.29 21.30
C SER A 159 11.46 9.88 19.88
N LEU A 160 10.34 9.69 19.16
CA LEU A 160 10.16 10.25 17.82
C LEU A 160 9.81 11.74 17.95
N GLY A 161 10.82 12.60 17.94
CA GLY A 161 10.65 14.06 17.89
C GLY A 161 10.69 14.58 16.45
N HIS A 162 9.64 15.28 16.02
CA HIS A 162 9.67 16.06 14.79
C HIS A 162 10.68 17.21 14.96
N LEU A 163 11.78 17.18 14.21
CA LEU A 163 12.74 18.29 14.17
C LEU A 163 12.22 19.37 13.22
N ARG A 164 11.86 20.52 13.79
CA ARG A 164 11.84 21.80 13.09
C ARG A 164 13.19 22.48 13.32
N GLY A 165 13.92 22.71 12.24
CA GLY A 165 15.07 23.60 12.15
C GLY A 165 14.85 24.56 10.99
#